data_AF-A0A966J5Z8-F1
#
_entry.id   AF-A0A966J5Z8-F1
#
_cell.length_a   1.000
_cell.length_b   1.000
_cell.length_c   1.000
_cell.angle_alpha   90.00
_cell.angle_beta   90.00
_cell.angle_gamma   90.00
#
_symmetry.space_group_name_H-M   'P 1'
#
loop_
_entity.id
_entity.type
_entity.pdbx_description
1 polymer ?
#
loop_
_entity_poly.entity_id
_entity_poly.type
_entity_poly.pdbx_seq_one_letter_code
_entity_poly.pdbx_strand_id
1 'polypeptide(L)' 'MPGDANAIGYEDLKVIENYEFLSAVASGEQHRPGFSEAIDYVSFQSAWLRSCESGAWENVTSIRQD' A
#
# COMPACT_ATOMS: atom_id res chain seq x y z
N MET A 1 12.97 -7.18 -20.15
CA MET A 1 14.42 -6.87 -20.14
C MET A 1 14.56 -5.48 -19.56
N PRO A 2 15.12 -5.31 -18.35
CA PRO A 2 15.46 -3.98 -17.84
C PRO A 2 16.59 -3.41 -18.70
N GLY A 3 16.47 -2.16 -19.14
CA GLY A 3 17.45 -1.47 -19.97
C GLY A 3 17.17 0.02 -19.96
N ASP A 4 18.20 0.85 -20.18
CA ASP A 4 18.06 2.30 -20.14
C ASP A 4 16.93 2.77 -21.06
N ALA A 5 16.01 3.57 -20.50
CA ALA A 5 14.76 4.07 -21.08
C ALA A 5 13.55 3.10 -21.16
N ASN A 6 13.61 1.90 -20.57
CA ASN A 6 12.39 1.11 -20.34
C ASN A 6 11.71 1.53 -19.03
N ALA A 7 10.39 1.75 -19.07
CA ALA A 7 9.60 1.97 -17.87
C ALA A 7 9.72 0.75 -16.93
N ILE A 8 9.67 0.98 -15.62
CA ILE A 8 9.66 -0.10 -14.62
C ILE A 8 8.47 -1.01 -14.93
N GLY A 9 8.77 -2.26 -15.27
CA GLY A 9 7.76 -3.28 -15.58
C GLY A 9 7.07 -3.79 -14.33
N TYR A 10 5.96 -4.50 -14.51
CA TYR A 10 5.28 -5.18 -13.41
C TYR A 10 6.20 -6.20 -12.73
N GLU A 11 6.97 -6.94 -13.53
CA GLU A 11 7.97 -7.90 -13.05
C GLU A 11 9.05 -7.22 -12.22
N ASP A 12 9.52 -6.04 -12.63
CA ASP A 12 10.53 -5.28 -11.91
C ASP A 12 9.99 -4.83 -10.55
N LEU A 13 8.75 -4.33 -10.51
CA LEU A 13 8.07 -3.96 -9.26
C LEU A 13 7.98 -5.15 -8.30
N LYS A 14 7.60 -6.33 -8.81
CA LYS A 14 7.50 -7.53 -7.98
C LYS A 14 8.86 -8.03 -7.50
N VAL A 15 9.89 -7.96 -8.33
CA VAL A 15 11.25 -8.32 -7.91
C VAL A 15 11.71 -7.40 -6.78
N ILE A 16 11.51 -6.09 -6.90
CA ILE A 16 11.87 -5.12 -5.86
C ILE A 16 11.07 -5.36 -4.57
N GLU A 17 9.76 -5.52 -4.65
CA GLU A 17 8.89 -5.80 -3.49
C GLU A 17 9.35 -7.07 -2.73
N ASN A 18 9.67 -8.15 -3.46
CA ASN A 18 10.14 -9.39 -2.85
C ASN A 18 11.53 -9.21 -2.20
N TYR A 19 12.43 -8.48 -2.85
CA TYR A 19 13.75 -8.19 -2.31
C TYR A 19 13.66 -7.42 -0.98
N GLU A 20 12.84 -6.36 -0.94
CA GLU A 20 12.64 -5.55 0.27
C GLU A 20 12.01 -6.37 1.40
N PHE A 21 10.99 -7.18 1.09
CA PHE A 21 10.36 -8.08 2.07
C PHE A 21 11.36 -9.07 2.67
N LEU A 22 12.10 -9.78 1.82
CA LEU A 22 13.08 -10.78 2.29
C LEU A 22 14.25 -10.13 3.05
N SER A 23 14.66 -8.93 2.66
CA SER A 23 15.70 -8.17 3.36
C SER A 23 15.26 -7.79 4.77
N ALA A 24 14.01 -7.32 4.93
CA ALA A 24 13.41 -7.02 6.22
C ALA A 24 13.30 -8.26 7.13
N VAL A 25 12.92 -9.40 6.55
CA VAL A 25 12.87 -10.69 7.27
C VAL A 25 14.27 -11.12 7.72
N ALA A 26 15.27 -11.00 6.85
CA ALA A 26 16.64 -11.40 7.16
C ALA A 26 17.30 -10.48 8.22
N SER A 27 17.02 -9.18 8.19
CA SER A 27 17.54 -8.21 9.16
C SER A 27 16.77 -8.18 10.47
N GLY A 28 15.51 -8.64 10.48
CA GLY A 28 14.60 -8.47 11.61
C GLY A 28 14.12 -7.03 11.81
N GLU A 29 14.36 -6.14 10.83
CA GLU A 29 13.94 -4.75 10.87
C GLU A 29 12.61 -4.55 10.16
N GLN A 30 11.68 -3.82 10.78
CA GLN A 30 10.37 -3.54 10.19
C GLN A 30 10.50 -2.59 8.99
N HIS A 31 10.25 -3.11 7.80
CA HIS A 31 10.14 -2.31 6.58
C HIS A 31 8.83 -1.51 6.52
N ARG A 32 8.82 -0.42 5.75
CA ARG A 32 7.63 0.38 5.42
C ARG A 32 7.49 0.52 3.91
N PRO A 33 6.26 0.43 3.36
CA PRO A 33 4.98 0.36 4.07
C PRO A 33 4.68 -1.01 4.69
N GLY A 34 3.91 -1.02 5.77
CA GLY A 34 3.43 -2.22 6.45
C GLY A 34 1.92 -2.18 6.67
N PHE A 35 1.42 -2.96 7.63
CA PHE A 35 -0.02 -3.02 7.89
C PHE A 35 -0.63 -1.72 8.43
N SER A 36 0.18 -0.82 9.00
CA SER A 36 -0.32 0.49 9.42
C SER A 36 -0.80 1.30 8.21
N GLU A 37 0.04 1.41 7.17
CA GLU A 37 -0.32 2.10 5.93
C GLU A 37 -1.43 1.35 5.16
N ALA A 38 -1.48 0.01 5.27
CA ALA A 38 -2.60 -0.76 4.71
C ALA A 38 -3.95 -0.41 5.37
N ILE A 39 -3.98 -0.21 6.69
CA ILE A 39 -5.17 0.26 7.40
C ILE A 39 -5.57 1.66 6.93
N ASP A 40 -4.61 2.56 6.71
CA ASP A 40 -4.91 3.91 6.19
C ASP A 40 -5.57 3.84 4.80
N TYR A 41 -5.07 2.94 3.93
CA TYR A 41 -5.65 2.69 2.61
C TYR A 41 -7.09 2.15 2.69
N VAL A 42 -7.36 1.18 3.56
CA VAL A 42 -8.70 0.62 3.73
C VAL A 42 -9.63 1.62 4.43
N SER A 43 -9.10 2.47 5.31
CA SER A 43 -9.85 3.57 5.93
C SER A 43 -10.35 4.56 4.88
N PHE A 44 -9.50 4.90 3.91
CA PHE A 44 -9.91 5.68 2.75
C PHE A 44 -11.00 4.96 1.93
N GLN A 45 -10.82 3.67 1.62
CA GLN A 45 -11.80 2.89 0.86
C GLN A 45 -13.17 2.85 1.55
N SER A 46 -13.19 2.72 2.89
CA SER A 46 -14.42 2.79 3.68
C SER A 46 -15.14 4.14 3.54
N ALA A 47 -14.39 5.25 3.60
CA ALA A 47 -14.95 6.59 3.39
C ALA A 47 -15.41 6.81 1.94
N TRP A 48 -14.66 6.28 0.97
CA TRP A 48 -15.01 6.35 -0.44
C TRP A 48 -16.35 5.64 -0.74
N LEU A 49 -16.58 4.46 -0.16
CA LEU A 49 -17.86 3.76 -0.31
C LEU A 49 -19.04 4.60 0.23
N ARG A 50 -18.90 5.19 1.43
CA ARG A 50 -19.93 6.11 1.97
C ARG A 50 -20.14 7.33 1.07
N SER A 51 -19.07 7.88 0.50
CA SER A 51 -19.13 9.03 -0.41
C SER A 51 -19.86 8.68 -1.70
N CYS A 52 -19.66 7.47 -2.24
CA CYS A 52 -20.41 6.98 -3.39
C CYS A 52 -21.92 6.84 -3.08
N GLU A 53 -22.28 6.39 -1.87
CA GLU A 53 -23.67 6.24 -1.45
C GLU A 53 -24.35 7.59 -1.17
N SER A 54 -23.65 8.52 -0.51
CA SER A 54 -24.20 9.82 -0.12
C SER A 54 -24.16 10.85 -1.25
N GLY A 55 -23.28 10.66 -2.25
CA GLY A 55 -23.02 11.64 -3.30
C GLY A 55 -22.32 12.91 -2.82
N ALA A 56 -21.77 12.88 -1.60
CA ALA A 56 -21.10 14.01 -0.96
C ALA A 56 -19.69 13.62 -0.50
N TRP A 57 -18.88 14.63 -0.17
CA TRP A 57 -17.57 14.40 0.45
C TRP A 57 -17.74 13.84 1.86
N GLU A 58 -17.07 12.73 2.13
CA GLU A 58 -17.05 12.08 3.45
C GLU A 58 -15.67 12.21 4.08
N ASN A 59 -15.62 12.38 5.40
CA ASN A 59 -14.35 12.38 6.13
C ASN A 59 -13.72 10.99 6.13
N VAL A 60 -12.41 10.93 5.89
CA VAL A 60 -11.62 9.71 6.06
C VAL A 60 -11.32 9.52 7.54
N THR A 61 -11.93 8.51 8.15
CA THR A 61 -11.76 8.13 9.56
C THR A 61 -11.09 6.77 9.63
N SER A 62 -10.14 6.60 10.55
CA SER A 62 -9.46 5.31 10.73
C SER A 62 -10.45 4.20 11.08
N ILE A 63 -10.28 3.02 10.47
CA ILE A 63 -11.05 1.81 10.80
C ILE A 63 -10.35 0.92 11.85
N ARG A 64 -9.24 1.39 12.42
CA ARG A 64 -8.47 0.62 13.41
C ARG A 64 -9.35 0.28 14.62
N GLN A 65 -9.26 -0.97 15.06
CA GLN A 65 -9.85 -1.45 16.31
C GLN A 65 -8.73 -1.64 17.31
N ASP A 66 -8.94 -1.19 18.55
CA ASP A 66 -7.99 -1.37 19.66
C ASP A 66 -8.08 -2.78 20.27
#